data_AF-A0A094CUH7-F1
#
_entry.id   AF-A0A094CUH7-F1
#
_cell.length_a   1.000
_cell.length_b   1.000
_cell.length_c   1.000
_cell.angle_alpha   90.00
_cell.angle_beta   90.00
_cell.angle_gamma   90.00
#
_symmetry.space_group_name_H-M   'P 1'
#
loop_
_entity.id
_entity.type
_entity.pdbx_description
1 polymer ?
#
loop_
_entity_poly.entity_id
_entity_poly.type
_entity_poly.pdbx_seq_one_letter_code
_entity_poly.pdbx_strand_id
1 'polypeptide(L)'
;MLGDSTHYDPATYNDPEESRDDKHLIGNRGHASPVPPITVSPDLQQARTTFMSSNKGFMTNEKSSSDQPTFGRPIYIARLCLRILSLVLSLGVVGLVASVMARHAQTKDIRVTNPHTGLEYRVWPLNTNYIPSNLLLGAASIASLLSLGLVVASFTKSVRRLTKVGAISTLCVSITATVLWIAATTYFKLWDSKKKTWFDLWSWTCTHKSSFKANGVDMAPLCLQMRVAWYIAVAVAAVEILAIGTCILALVKGKKTYQALGAEGLRFR
;
A
#
# COMPACT_ATOMS: atom_id res chain seq x y z
N MET A 1 -32.94 0.36 -23.30
CA MET A 1 -32.15 0.49 -24.55
C MET A 1 -30.79 -0.11 -24.27
N LEU A 2 -30.56 -1.29 -24.85
CA LEU A 2 -29.28 -1.99 -24.85
C LEU A 2 -28.38 -1.37 -25.92
N GLY A 3 -27.08 -1.33 -25.64
CA GLY A 3 -26.02 -1.10 -26.62
C GLY A 3 -24.70 -0.79 -25.91
N ASP A 4 -23.54 -1.19 -26.38
CA ASP A 4 -23.19 -2.30 -27.27
C ASP A 4 -21.70 -2.58 -26.99
N SER A 5 -21.29 -3.78 -27.36
CA SER A 5 -20.03 -4.47 -27.17
C SER A 5 -18.77 -3.67 -27.50
N THR A 6 -17.79 -3.67 -26.59
CA THR A 6 -16.40 -3.32 -26.91
C THR A 6 -15.70 -4.53 -27.53
N HIS A 7 -15.53 -4.49 -28.85
CA HIS A 7 -14.65 -5.35 -29.63
C HIS A 7 -13.19 -4.96 -29.36
N TYR A 8 -12.38 -5.89 -28.84
CA TYR A 8 -10.95 -5.70 -28.63
C TYR A 8 -10.18 -6.57 -29.63
N ASP A 9 -9.41 -5.92 -30.50
CA ASP A 9 -8.64 -6.51 -31.58
C ASP A 9 -7.15 -6.54 -31.19
N PRO A 10 -6.50 -7.70 -31.04
CA PRO A 10 -5.10 -7.78 -30.67
C PRO A 10 -4.25 -8.07 -31.92
N ALA A 11 -3.73 -7.03 -32.55
CA ALA A 11 -2.73 -7.21 -33.58
C ALA A 11 -1.65 -6.13 -33.57
N THR A 12 -0.42 -6.63 -33.67
CA THR A 12 0.79 -5.95 -34.19
C THR A 12 1.68 -5.26 -33.16
N TYR A 13 2.44 -6.12 -32.47
CA TYR A 13 3.77 -5.84 -31.96
C TYR A 13 4.73 -5.75 -33.16
N ASN A 14 5.40 -4.61 -33.35
CA ASN A 14 6.59 -4.47 -34.20
C ASN A 14 7.33 -3.22 -33.73
N ASP A 15 8.36 -3.41 -32.90
CA ASP A 15 9.38 -2.38 -32.66
C ASP A 15 10.62 -2.74 -33.50
N PRO A 16 11.10 -1.84 -34.37
CA PRO A 16 12.24 -2.09 -35.23
C PRO A 16 13.58 -1.94 -34.48
N GLU A 17 14.52 -2.81 -34.84
CA GLU A 17 15.95 -2.71 -34.55
C GLU A 17 16.50 -1.31 -34.89
N GLU A 18 16.95 -0.56 -33.88
CA GLU A 18 17.84 0.58 -34.08
C GLU A 18 19.29 0.10 -34.02
N SER A 19 19.79 -0.28 -35.20
CA SER A 19 21.20 -0.32 -35.54
C SER A 19 21.80 1.07 -35.38
N ARG A 20 22.80 1.21 -34.50
CA ARG A 20 23.66 2.40 -34.48
C ARG A 20 25.12 2.02 -34.59
N ASP A 21 25.64 2.37 -35.75
CA ASP A 21 27.05 2.39 -36.15
C ASP A 21 27.93 3.17 -35.18
N ASP A 22 29.03 2.55 -34.75
CA ASP A 22 30.24 3.27 -34.33
C ASP A 22 31.46 2.49 -34.84
N LYS A 23 31.68 2.60 -36.16
CA LYS A 23 32.98 2.40 -36.80
C LYS A 23 33.66 3.76 -36.94
N HIS A 24 35.00 3.72 -36.94
CA HIS A 24 35.96 4.82 -37.09
C HIS A 24 36.43 5.44 -35.79
N LEU A 25 37.60 4.95 -35.32
CA LEU A 25 38.76 5.78 -34.99
C LEU A 25 39.99 4.84 -34.95
N ILE A 26 40.53 4.50 -36.12
CA ILE A 26 41.88 3.91 -36.24
C ILE A 26 42.87 5.05 -36.08
N GLY A 27 43.30 5.26 -34.84
CA GLY A 27 44.41 6.14 -34.48
C GLY A 27 45.74 5.40 -34.61
N ASN A 28 46.50 5.80 -35.62
CA ASN A 28 47.87 5.39 -35.90
C ASN A 28 48.79 5.70 -34.69
N ARG A 29 49.37 4.68 -34.04
CA ARG A 29 50.39 4.87 -32.99
C ARG A 29 51.69 4.22 -33.42
N GLY A 30 52.61 5.05 -33.87
CA GLY A 30 53.98 4.68 -34.21
C GLY A 30 54.77 4.15 -33.03
N HIS A 31 55.84 3.44 -33.39
CA HIS A 31 56.94 2.93 -32.60
C HIS A 31 57.10 3.50 -31.18
N ALA A 32 56.89 2.63 -30.18
CA ALA A 32 57.47 2.78 -28.86
C ALA A 32 58.59 1.74 -28.70
N SER A 33 59.77 2.22 -28.31
CA SER A 33 60.97 1.43 -28.02
C SER A 33 60.76 0.42 -26.88
N PRO A 34 61.60 -0.62 -26.76
CA PRO A 34 61.51 -1.61 -25.70
C PRO A 34 61.76 -0.96 -24.33
N VAL A 35 60.77 -1.01 -23.45
CA VAL A 35 60.92 -0.64 -22.04
C VAL A 35 61.56 -1.82 -21.30
N PRO A 36 62.59 -1.59 -20.46
CA PRO A 36 63.22 -2.67 -19.69
C PRO A 36 62.26 -3.28 -18.66
N PRO A 37 62.40 -4.57 -18.35
CA PRO A 37 61.55 -5.25 -17.39
C PRO A 37 61.75 -4.64 -16.00
N ILE A 38 60.67 -4.09 -15.44
CA ILE A 38 60.62 -3.66 -14.04
C ILE A 38 60.55 -4.92 -13.18
N THR A 39 61.65 -5.23 -12.51
CA THR A 39 61.73 -6.27 -11.48
C THR A 39 60.90 -5.82 -10.28
N VAL A 40 59.63 -6.23 -10.24
CA VAL A 40 58.76 -5.98 -9.09
C VAL A 40 59.18 -6.90 -7.95
N SER A 41 59.55 -6.28 -6.81
CA SER A 41 59.96 -6.99 -5.59
C SER A 41 58.88 -7.99 -5.13
N PRO A 42 59.27 -9.24 -4.76
CA PRO A 42 58.34 -10.31 -4.42
C PRO A 42 57.41 -10.00 -3.22
N ASP A 43 57.77 -9.06 -2.35
CA ASP A 43 56.97 -8.72 -1.17
C ASP A 43 55.63 -8.03 -1.48
N LEU A 44 55.54 -7.29 -2.59
CA LEU A 44 54.34 -6.52 -2.93
C LEU A 44 53.26 -7.37 -3.63
N GLN A 45 53.68 -8.45 -4.31
CA GLN A 45 52.78 -9.46 -4.86
C GLN A 45 52.12 -10.31 -3.75
N GLN A 46 52.87 -10.62 -2.68
CA GLN A 46 52.37 -11.40 -1.54
C GLN A 46 51.35 -10.61 -0.70
N ALA A 47 51.52 -9.30 -0.54
CA ALA A 47 50.52 -8.46 0.14
C ALA A 47 49.19 -8.40 -0.65
N ARG A 48 49.25 -8.36 -1.99
CA ARG A 48 48.08 -8.28 -2.86
C ARG A 48 47.25 -9.57 -2.88
N THR A 49 47.90 -10.73 -2.87
CA THR A 49 47.21 -12.03 -2.80
C THR A 49 46.57 -12.26 -1.42
N THR A 50 47.19 -11.77 -0.34
CA THR A 50 46.65 -11.90 1.01
C THR A 50 45.40 -11.02 1.22
N PHE A 51 45.38 -9.80 0.67
CA PHE A 51 44.18 -8.93 0.73
C PHE A 51 43.01 -9.46 -0.11
N MET A 52 43.28 -10.09 -1.26
CA MET A 52 42.22 -10.72 -2.07
C MET A 52 41.70 -12.03 -1.48
N SER A 53 42.48 -12.70 -0.62
CA SER A 53 42.03 -13.89 0.11
C SER A 53 41.11 -13.54 1.29
N SER A 54 41.42 -12.48 2.03
CA SER A 54 40.62 -12.06 3.20
C SER A 54 39.22 -11.54 2.82
N ASN A 55 39.05 -10.90 1.65
CA ASN A 55 37.74 -10.46 1.18
C ASN A 55 36.89 -11.54 0.47
N LYS A 56 37.45 -12.71 0.14
CA LYS A 56 36.65 -13.82 -0.43
C LYS A 56 35.76 -14.52 0.60
N GLY A 57 36.06 -14.38 1.89
CA GLY A 57 35.23 -14.89 2.98
C GLY A 57 33.91 -14.12 3.18
N PHE A 58 33.81 -12.88 2.70
CA PHE A 58 32.61 -12.07 2.88
C PHE A 58 31.61 -12.18 1.70
N MET A 59 32.05 -12.55 0.49
CA MET A 59 31.18 -12.61 -0.69
C MET A 59 30.76 -14.03 -1.12
N THR A 60 31.20 -15.09 -0.43
CA THR A 60 30.87 -16.48 -0.81
C THR A 60 29.77 -17.13 0.03
N ASN A 61 29.18 -16.40 0.98
CA ASN A 61 28.02 -16.87 1.76
C ASN A 61 26.67 -16.44 1.15
N GLU A 62 26.62 -16.15 -0.15
CA GLU A 62 25.37 -15.93 -0.91
C GLU A 62 24.93 -17.17 -1.73
N LYS A 63 25.68 -18.28 -1.69
CA LYS A 63 25.40 -19.46 -2.52
C LYS A 63 24.67 -20.60 -1.81
N SER A 64 23.87 -20.29 -0.78
CA SER A 64 22.93 -21.25 -0.18
C SER A 64 21.60 -20.61 0.21
N SER A 65 20.96 -19.95 -0.76
CA SER A 65 19.55 -19.53 -0.66
C SER A 65 18.71 -20.11 -1.80
N SER A 66 19.07 -21.28 -2.32
CA SER A 66 18.30 -22.00 -3.35
C SER A 66 17.34 -23.05 -2.78
N ASP A 67 17.50 -23.46 -1.52
CA ASP A 67 16.56 -24.36 -0.85
C ASP A 67 15.72 -23.59 0.17
N GLN A 68 14.98 -22.59 -0.33
CA GLN A 68 13.85 -22.07 0.42
C GLN A 68 12.67 -23.00 0.15
N PRO A 69 12.20 -23.80 1.14
CA PRO A 69 11.17 -24.79 0.92
C PRO A 69 9.94 -24.13 0.30
N THR A 70 9.38 -24.79 -0.71
CA THR A 70 8.25 -24.41 -1.58
C THR A 70 7.02 -23.87 -0.82
N PHE A 71 6.98 -24.08 0.50
CA PHE A 71 6.02 -23.53 1.47
C PHE A 71 6.04 -21.99 1.65
N GLY A 72 7.07 -21.28 1.19
CA GLY A 72 7.15 -19.81 1.29
C GLY A 72 6.26 -19.05 0.31
N ARG A 73 5.95 -19.66 -0.84
CA ARG A 73 5.19 -19.05 -1.94
C ARG A 73 3.74 -18.68 -1.57
N PRO A 74 2.93 -19.54 -0.91
CA PRO A 74 1.56 -19.18 -0.55
C PRO A 74 1.47 -18.06 0.50
N ILE A 75 2.43 -17.99 1.43
CA ILE A 75 2.46 -16.93 2.46
C ILE A 75 2.73 -15.56 1.80
N TYR A 76 3.64 -15.53 0.83
CA TYR A 76 3.92 -14.31 0.06
C TYR A 76 2.71 -13.86 -0.76
N ILE A 77 2.05 -14.79 -1.46
CA ILE A 77 0.84 -14.48 -2.24
C ILE A 77 -0.29 -14.00 -1.33
N ALA A 78 -0.56 -14.69 -0.23
CA ALA A 78 -1.58 -14.29 0.73
C ALA A 78 -1.36 -12.88 1.26
N ARG A 79 -0.12 -12.51 1.60
CA ARG A 79 0.23 -11.15 2.02
C ARG A 79 -0.04 -10.11 0.94
N LEU A 80 0.36 -10.40 -0.30
CA LEU A 80 0.13 -9.49 -1.42
C LEU A 80 -1.38 -9.30 -1.65
N CYS A 81 -2.16 -10.38 -1.62
CA CYS A 81 -3.62 -10.33 -1.74
C CYS A 81 -4.26 -9.52 -0.61
N LEU A 82 -3.84 -9.71 0.66
CA LEU A 82 -4.34 -8.93 1.79
C LEU A 82 -4.04 -7.44 1.64
N ARG A 83 -2.86 -7.08 1.10
CA ARG A 83 -2.48 -5.69 0.85
C ARG A 83 -3.29 -5.04 -0.26
N ILE A 84 -3.48 -5.76 -1.38
CA ILE A 84 -4.31 -5.29 -2.48
C ILE A 84 -5.75 -5.11 -1.99
N LEU A 85 -6.27 -6.06 -1.21
CA LEU A 85 -7.62 -5.98 -0.66
C LEU A 85 -7.75 -4.81 0.33
N SER A 86 -6.79 -4.60 1.23
CA SER A 86 -6.75 -3.44 2.12
C SER A 86 -6.73 -2.12 1.35
N LEU A 87 -5.92 -2.04 0.28
CA LEU A 87 -5.83 -0.86 -0.59
C LEU A 87 -7.16 -0.58 -1.29
N VAL A 88 -7.76 -1.59 -1.91
CA VAL A 88 -9.05 -1.44 -2.64
C VAL A 88 -10.15 -1.01 -1.69
N LEU A 89 -10.25 -1.63 -0.52
CA LEU A 89 -11.25 -1.26 0.48
C LEU A 89 -11.01 0.17 1.02
N SER A 90 -9.75 0.54 1.29
CA SER A 90 -9.39 1.89 1.75
C SER A 90 -9.73 2.96 0.71
N LEU A 91 -9.41 2.72 -0.57
CA LEU A 91 -9.82 3.59 -1.68
C LEU A 91 -11.35 3.66 -1.83
N GLY A 92 -12.04 2.53 -1.59
CA GLY A 92 -13.49 2.48 -1.53
C GLY A 92 -14.06 3.42 -0.45
N VAL A 93 -13.50 3.42 0.76
CA VAL A 93 -13.87 4.35 1.83
C VAL A 93 -13.62 5.80 1.40
N VAL A 94 -12.44 6.10 0.85
CA VAL A 94 -12.12 7.45 0.35
C VAL A 94 -13.14 7.89 -0.70
N GLY A 95 -13.43 7.05 -1.70
CA GLY A 95 -14.37 7.36 -2.76
C GLY A 95 -15.79 7.59 -2.26
N LEU A 96 -16.29 6.72 -1.37
CA LEU A 96 -17.62 6.87 -0.77
C LEU A 96 -17.72 8.16 0.06
N VAL A 97 -16.78 8.40 0.97
CA VAL A 97 -16.80 9.58 1.84
C VAL A 97 -16.61 10.86 1.03
N ALA A 98 -15.69 10.88 0.06
CA ALA A 98 -15.46 12.02 -0.81
C ALA A 98 -16.70 12.33 -1.68
N SER A 99 -17.39 11.31 -2.20
CA SER A 99 -18.62 11.51 -2.99
C SER A 99 -19.72 12.20 -2.18
N VAL A 100 -19.87 11.80 -0.92
CA VAL A 100 -20.85 12.40 0.01
C VAL A 100 -20.44 13.84 0.37
N MET A 101 -19.15 14.08 0.64
CA MET A 101 -18.64 15.43 0.89
C MET A 101 -18.82 16.36 -0.32
N ALA A 102 -18.59 15.86 -1.54
CA ALA A 102 -18.81 16.62 -2.77
C ALA A 102 -20.30 16.97 -2.95
N ARG A 103 -21.20 16.01 -2.72
CA ARG A 103 -22.65 16.26 -2.75
C ARG A 103 -23.08 17.27 -1.72
N HIS A 104 -22.55 17.17 -0.50
CA HIS A 104 -22.79 18.16 0.55
C HIS A 104 -22.33 19.55 0.13
N ALA A 105 -21.10 19.68 -0.38
CA ALA A 105 -20.56 20.96 -0.84
C ALA A 105 -21.40 21.61 -1.96
N GLN A 106 -21.96 20.79 -2.85
CA GLN A 106 -22.85 21.23 -3.94
C GLN A 106 -24.25 21.64 -3.45
N THR A 107 -24.73 21.06 -2.36
CA THR A 107 -26.13 21.19 -1.92
C THR A 107 -26.31 22.01 -0.65
N LYS A 108 -25.22 22.46 -0.02
CA LYS A 108 -25.22 23.25 1.23
C LYS A 108 -26.04 24.54 1.16
N ASP A 109 -26.15 25.14 -0.02
CA ASP A 109 -26.84 26.42 -0.23
C ASP A 109 -28.28 26.27 -0.72
N ILE A 110 -28.74 25.04 -0.96
CA ILE A 110 -30.11 24.77 -1.38
C ILE A 110 -31.06 25.02 -0.21
N ARG A 111 -32.08 25.83 -0.47
CA ARG A 111 -33.23 26.04 0.40
C ARG A 111 -34.43 25.31 -0.18
N VAL A 112 -35.21 24.69 0.68
CA VAL A 112 -36.43 23.98 0.31
C VAL A 112 -37.58 24.63 1.05
N THR A 113 -38.64 24.95 0.30
CA THR A 113 -39.89 25.46 0.86
C THR A 113 -40.76 24.26 1.23
N ASN A 114 -41.22 24.21 2.48
CA ASN A 114 -42.18 23.19 2.89
C ASN A 114 -43.51 23.43 2.15
N PRO A 115 -44.04 22.46 1.38
CA PRO A 115 -45.30 22.65 0.66
C PRO A 115 -46.51 22.82 1.57
N HIS A 116 -46.44 22.35 2.83
CA HIS A 116 -47.54 22.43 3.79
C HIS A 116 -47.54 23.72 4.61
N THR A 117 -46.36 24.21 5.00
CA THR A 117 -46.24 25.39 5.87
C THR A 117 -45.77 26.65 5.15
N GLY A 118 -45.31 26.54 3.90
CA GLY A 118 -44.73 27.65 3.13
C GLY A 118 -43.39 28.15 3.70
N LEU A 119 -42.88 27.54 4.77
CA LEU A 119 -41.65 27.95 5.42
C LEU A 119 -40.45 27.46 4.60
N GLU A 120 -39.55 28.39 4.26
CA GLU A 120 -38.25 28.06 3.69
C GLU A 120 -37.28 27.63 4.79
N TYR A 121 -36.65 26.48 4.59
CA TYR A 121 -35.59 25.99 5.47
C TYR A 121 -34.41 25.46 4.64
N ARG A 122 -33.23 25.44 5.26
CA ARG A 122 -32.01 24.93 4.62
C ARG A 122 -31.99 23.40 4.72
N VAL A 123 -31.58 22.73 3.64
CA VAL A 123 -31.47 21.25 3.59
C VAL A 123 -30.46 20.71 4.62
N TRP A 124 -29.42 21.50 4.88
CA TRP A 124 -28.32 21.16 5.79
C TRP A 124 -28.30 22.10 7.02
N PRO A 125 -27.95 21.58 8.20
CA PRO A 125 -27.86 22.40 9.40
C PRO A 125 -26.66 23.36 9.32
N LEU A 126 -26.85 24.58 9.84
CA LEU A 126 -25.85 25.65 9.83
C LEU A 126 -24.52 25.24 10.49
N ASN A 127 -24.57 24.42 11.54
CA ASN A 127 -23.42 23.93 12.29
C ASN A 127 -23.24 22.41 12.10
N THR A 128 -23.07 21.97 10.85
CA THR A 128 -22.75 20.56 10.57
C THR A 128 -21.32 20.27 11.00
N ASN A 129 -21.12 19.28 11.88
CA ASN A 129 -19.77 18.87 12.29
C ASN A 129 -19.19 17.88 11.27
N TYR A 130 -18.07 18.26 10.64
CA TYR A 130 -17.37 17.43 9.64
C TYR A 130 -16.23 16.59 10.23
N ILE A 131 -15.97 16.73 11.53
CA ILE A 131 -14.86 16.08 12.24
C ILE A 131 -14.83 14.56 11.99
N PRO A 132 -15.92 13.79 12.18
CA PRO A 132 -15.86 12.33 11.99
C PRO A 132 -15.60 11.94 10.53
N SER A 133 -16.17 12.67 9.57
CA SER A 133 -15.96 12.41 8.13
C SER A 133 -14.53 12.75 7.69
N ASN A 134 -13.98 13.87 8.17
CA ASN A 134 -12.60 14.27 7.87
C ASN A 134 -11.58 13.32 8.52
N LEU A 135 -11.85 12.82 9.73
CA LEU A 135 -11.02 11.83 10.39
C LEU A 135 -11.00 10.51 9.60
N LEU A 136 -12.18 10.03 9.18
CA LEU A 136 -12.30 8.80 8.41
C LEU A 136 -11.63 8.92 7.04
N LEU A 137 -11.84 10.06 6.35
CA LEU A 137 -11.20 10.36 5.07
C LEU A 137 -9.68 10.43 5.22
N GLY A 138 -9.16 11.15 6.21
CA GLY A 138 -7.73 11.28 6.46
C GLY A 138 -7.07 9.94 6.79
N ALA A 139 -7.69 9.15 7.66
CA ALA A 139 -7.20 7.81 8.00
C ALA A 139 -7.16 6.90 6.75
N ALA A 140 -8.24 6.91 5.95
CA ALA A 140 -8.31 6.11 4.73
C ALA A 140 -7.29 6.57 3.67
N SER A 141 -7.07 7.88 3.51
CA SER A 141 -6.07 8.43 2.59
C SER A 141 -4.64 8.03 2.99
N ILE A 142 -4.28 8.18 4.27
CA ILE A 142 -2.95 7.78 4.77
C ILE A 142 -2.76 6.28 4.61
N ALA A 143 -3.75 5.47 5.01
CA ALA A 143 -3.69 4.01 4.85
C ALA A 143 -3.57 3.58 3.38
N SER A 144 -4.26 4.27 2.47
CA SER A 144 -4.15 4.01 1.02
C SER A 144 -2.77 4.34 0.48
N LEU A 145 -2.18 5.47 0.85
CA LEU A 145 -0.83 5.85 0.43
C LEU A 145 0.22 4.88 0.94
N LEU A 146 0.12 4.49 2.21
CA LEU A 146 0.99 3.49 2.83
C LEU A 146 0.88 2.13 2.13
N SER A 147 -0.34 1.67 1.88
CA SER A 147 -0.61 0.39 1.20
C SER A 147 -0.13 0.42 -0.25
N LEU A 148 -0.36 1.52 -0.96
CA LEU A 148 0.12 1.71 -2.32
C LEU A 148 1.66 1.67 -2.37
N GLY A 149 2.32 2.38 -1.46
CA GLY A 149 3.78 2.35 -1.34
C GLY A 149 4.32 0.93 -1.12
N LEU A 150 3.68 0.13 -0.27
CA LEU A 150 4.06 -1.27 -0.06
C LEU A 150 3.83 -2.15 -1.29
N VAL A 151 2.72 -1.95 -2.01
CA VAL A 151 2.42 -2.68 -3.24
C VAL A 151 3.45 -2.34 -4.31
N VAL A 152 3.74 -1.06 -4.54
CA VAL A 152 4.76 -0.61 -5.50
C VAL A 152 6.16 -1.11 -5.12
N ALA A 153 6.51 -1.06 -3.83
CA ALA A 153 7.76 -1.61 -3.32
C ALA A 153 7.86 -3.12 -3.57
N SER A 154 6.75 -3.86 -3.52
CA SER A 154 6.72 -5.30 -3.78
C SER A 154 6.98 -5.66 -5.25
N PHE A 155 6.66 -4.77 -6.19
CA PHE A 155 6.95 -4.97 -7.62
C PHE A 155 8.37 -4.53 -8.02
N THR A 156 9.01 -3.68 -7.22
CA THR A 156 10.33 -3.12 -7.54
C THR A 156 11.43 -4.16 -7.26
N LYS A 157 12.12 -4.63 -8.32
CA LYS A 157 13.19 -5.66 -8.24
C LYS A 157 14.30 -5.32 -7.23
N SER A 158 14.56 -4.04 -6.98
CA SER A 158 15.58 -3.57 -6.03
C SER A 158 15.29 -3.96 -4.57
N VAL A 159 14.00 -4.08 -4.19
CA VAL A 159 13.58 -4.42 -2.82
C VAL A 159 13.66 -5.92 -2.56
N ARG A 160 13.64 -6.75 -3.62
CA ARG A 160 13.68 -8.22 -3.53
C ARG A 160 14.98 -8.76 -2.92
N ARG A 161 16.08 -7.98 -2.96
CA ARG A 161 17.38 -8.32 -2.36
C ARG A 161 17.52 -7.91 -0.88
N LEU A 162 16.62 -7.06 -0.36
CA LEU A 162 16.66 -6.53 1.02
C LEU A 162 15.53 -7.11 1.90
N THR A 163 15.35 -8.44 1.84
CA THR A 163 14.21 -9.17 2.46
C THR A 163 14.03 -8.92 3.96
N LYS A 164 15.11 -8.65 4.72
CA LYS A 164 15.01 -8.32 6.15
C LYS A 164 14.43 -6.92 6.39
N VAL A 165 14.90 -5.92 5.67
CA VAL A 165 14.44 -4.52 5.84
C VAL A 165 12.99 -4.39 5.36
N GLY A 166 12.64 -5.05 4.24
CA GLY A 166 11.28 -5.07 3.71
C GLY A 166 10.25 -5.70 4.66
N ALA A 167 10.62 -6.73 5.42
CA ALA A 167 9.74 -7.35 6.41
C ALA A 167 9.46 -6.42 7.60
N ILE A 168 10.49 -5.71 8.09
CA ILE A 168 10.37 -4.77 9.21
C ILE A 168 9.56 -3.54 8.81
N SER A 169 9.84 -2.96 7.63
CA SER A 169 9.10 -1.79 7.14
C SER A 169 7.63 -2.11 6.93
N THR A 170 7.32 -3.26 6.33
CA THR A 170 5.93 -3.73 6.14
C THR A 170 5.22 -3.92 7.47
N LEU A 171 5.89 -4.47 8.49
CA LEU A 171 5.32 -4.65 9.82
C LEU A 171 5.00 -3.29 10.48
N CYS A 172 5.94 -2.34 10.43
CA CYS A 172 5.75 -1.00 10.99
C CYS A 172 4.56 -0.29 10.34
N VAL A 173 4.48 -0.33 9.01
CA VAL A 173 3.39 0.27 8.24
C VAL A 173 2.04 -0.40 8.55
N SER A 174 2.01 -1.72 8.70
CA SER A 174 0.77 -2.43 9.06
C SER A 174 0.29 -2.04 10.45
N ILE A 175 1.20 -1.91 11.42
CA ILE A 175 0.86 -1.52 12.79
C ILE A 175 0.29 -0.10 12.81
N THR A 176 0.95 0.86 12.14
CA THR A 176 0.44 2.23 12.09
C THR A 176 -0.91 2.32 11.39
N ALA A 177 -1.10 1.62 10.27
CA ALA A 177 -2.39 1.53 9.59
C ALA A 177 -3.48 0.91 10.49
N THR A 178 -3.15 -0.17 11.21
CA THR A 178 -4.09 -0.83 12.15
C THR A 178 -4.51 0.10 13.27
N VAL A 179 -3.55 0.79 13.90
CA VAL A 179 -3.82 1.76 14.97
C VAL A 179 -4.71 2.90 14.46
N LEU A 180 -4.44 3.41 13.25
CA LEU A 180 -5.28 4.45 12.63
C LEU A 180 -6.72 3.96 12.40
N TRP A 181 -6.93 2.76 11.88
CA TRP A 181 -8.27 2.21 11.68
C TRP A 181 -9.01 1.92 12.98
N ILE A 182 -8.33 1.38 13.99
CA ILE A 182 -8.93 1.16 15.32
C ILE A 182 -9.31 2.50 15.95
N ALA A 183 -8.42 3.50 15.89
CA ALA A 183 -8.70 4.84 16.42
C ALA A 183 -9.89 5.48 15.70
N ALA A 184 -9.91 5.44 14.35
CA ALA A 184 -10.99 6.00 13.55
C ALA A 184 -12.34 5.32 13.83
N THR A 185 -12.38 3.99 13.86
CA THR A 185 -13.62 3.22 14.12
C THR A 185 -14.12 3.38 15.55
N THR A 186 -13.21 3.40 16.54
CA THR A 186 -13.56 3.63 17.94
C THR A 186 -14.06 5.05 18.15
N TYR A 187 -13.37 6.04 17.59
CA TYR A 187 -13.80 7.43 17.64
C TYR A 187 -15.19 7.60 17.02
N PHE A 188 -15.41 7.02 15.85
CA PHE A 188 -16.71 7.05 15.17
C PHE A 188 -17.82 6.46 16.05
N LYS A 189 -17.58 5.31 16.70
CA LYS A 189 -18.56 4.65 17.57
C LYS A 189 -18.82 5.41 18.88
N LEU A 190 -17.78 5.98 19.47
CA LEU A 190 -17.92 6.85 20.65
C LEU A 190 -18.68 8.13 20.32
N TRP A 191 -18.50 8.65 19.11
CA TRP A 191 -19.18 9.84 18.63
C TRP A 191 -20.66 9.59 18.37
N ASP A 192 -21.00 8.45 17.76
CA ASP A 192 -22.39 8.00 17.54
C ASP A 192 -23.15 7.77 18.86
N SER A 193 -22.46 7.31 19.89
CA SER A 193 -23.08 7.02 21.20
C SER A 193 -23.52 8.27 21.98
N LYS A 194 -22.96 9.44 21.67
CA LYS A 194 -23.30 10.68 22.38
C LYS A 194 -24.59 11.27 21.82
N LYS A 195 -25.69 11.19 22.57
CA LYS A 195 -27.01 11.79 22.25
C LYS A 195 -27.02 13.33 22.08
N LYS A 196 -25.88 14.01 21.93
CA LYS A 196 -25.78 15.46 21.67
C LYS A 196 -25.21 15.78 20.28
N THR A 197 -24.84 14.77 19.48
CA THR A 197 -24.20 14.91 18.16
C THR A 197 -25.18 14.74 16.99
N TRP A 198 -26.44 15.15 17.14
CA TRP A 198 -27.47 15.07 16.08
C TRP A 198 -27.15 15.89 14.81
N PHE A 199 -26.12 16.74 14.87
CA PHE A 199 -25.69 17.62 13.78
C PHE A 199 -24.51 17.08 12.97
N ASP A 200 -24.14 15.82 13.12
CA ASP A 200 -23.19 15.20 12.19
C ASP A 200 -23.88 14.88 10.87
N LEU A 201 -23.12 15.00 9.78
CA LEU A 201 -23.61 14.73 8.44
C LEU A 201 -24.22 13.32 8.30
N TRP A 202 -23.61 12.32 8.94
CA TRP A 202 -24.12 10.96 8.98
C TRP A 202 -25.48 10.87 9.69
N SER A 203 -25.52 11.32 10.95
CA SER A 203 -26.73 11.19 11.77
C SER A 203 -27.88 11.97 11.15
N TRP A 204 -27.59 13.15 10.58
CA TRP A 204 -28.53 13.98 9.86
C TRP A 204 -29.14 13.28 8.64
N THR A 205 -28.29 12.77 7.73
CA THR A 205 -28.74 12.10 6.49
C THR A 205 -29.55 10.84 6.79
N CYS A 206 -29.17 10.07 7.82
CA CYS A 206 -29.90 8.87 8.19
C CYS A 206 -31.21 9.14 8.94
N THR A 207 -31.26 10.20 9.77
CA THR A 207 -32.48 10.60 10.48
C THR A 207 -33.55 11.11 9.50
N HIS A 208 -33.13 11.84 8.46
CA HIS A 208 -34.05 12.45 7.50
C HIS A 208 -34.18 11.69 6.17
N LYS A 209 -33.81 10.40 6.13
CA LYS A 209 -33.84 9.57 4.91
C LYS A 209 -35.22 9.51 4.22
N SER A 210 -36.31 9.70 4.96
CA SER A 210 -37.69 9.62 4.47
C SER A 210 -38.37 10.98 4.32
N SER A 211 -37.87 12.02 4.99
CA SER A 211 -38.55 13.31 5.09
C SER A 211 -38.13 14.32 4.03
N PHE A 212 -36.94 14.16 3.43
CA PHE A 212 -36.45 15.03 2.37
C PHE A 212 -36.35 14.26 1.05
N LYS A 213 -37.44 14.32 0.28
CA LYS A 213 -37.49 13.99 -1.15
C LYS A 213 -37.93 15.24 -1.92
N ALA A 214 -37.11 16.28 -1.89
CA ALA A 214 -37.43 17.54 -2.54
C ALA A 214 -36.18 18.08 -3.27
N ASN A 215 -36.37 18.49 -4.52
CA ASN A 215 -35.38 19.19 -5.35
C ASN A 215 -34.02 18.48 -5.52
N GLY A 216 -34.05 17.19 -5.89
CA GLY A 216 -32.85 16.48 -6.39
C GLY A 216 -31.84 16.03 -5.34
N VAL A 217 -32.14 16.19 -4.04
CA VAL A 217 -31.30 15.70 -2.94
C VAL A 217 -32.02 14.56 -2.22
N ASP A 218 -31.71 13.32 -2.60
CA ASP A 218 -32.18 12.13 -1.91
C ASP A 218 -31.22 11.78 -0.75
N MET A 219 -31.72 11.85 0.49
CA MET A 219 -30.93 11.56 1.70
C MET A 219 -30.70 10.06 1.94
N ALA A 220 -31.58 9.22 1.42
CA ALA A 220 -31.49 7.76 1.54
C ALA A 220 -30.19 7.15 0.97
N PRO A 221 -29.75 7.44 -0.28
CA PRO A 221 -28.50 6.92 -0.82
C PRO A 221 -27.27 7.45 -0.06
N LEU A 222 -27.30 8.71 0.41
CA LEU A 222 -26.21 9.29 1.22
C LEU A 222 -26.03 8.54 2.54
N CYS A 223 -27.14 8.25 3.25
CA CYS A 223 -27.12 7.45 4.46
C CYS A 223 -26.59 6.02 4.20
N LEU A 224 -27.01 5.40 3.08
CA LEU A 224 -26.54 4.06 2.72
C LEU A 224 -25.03 4.06 2.42
N GLN A 225 -24.53 5.02 1.63
CA GLN A 225 -23.11 5.14 1.29
C GLN A 225 -22.24 5.30 2.54
N MET A 226 -22.65 6.18 3.45
CA MET A 226 -22.00 6.37 4.73
C MET A 226 -22.00 5.07 5.54
N ARG A 227 -23.16 4.42 5.70
CA ARG A 227 -23.28 3.11 6.38
C ARG A 227 -22.33 2.06 5.82
N VAL A 228 -22.29 1.92 4.50
CA VAL A 228 -21.39 1.00 3.81
C VAL A 228 -19.93 1.36 4.07
N ALA A 229 -19.56 2.64 4.04
CA ALA A 229 -18.20 3.09 4.32
C ALA A 229 -17.71 2.68 5.72
N TRP A 230 -18.57 2.73 6.75
CA TRP A 230 -18.22 2.25 8.09
C TRP A 230 -18.02 0.73 8.14
N TYR A 231 -18.88 -0.05 7.50
CA TYR A 231 -18.69 -1.51 7.43
C TYR A 231 -17.39 -1.86 6.71
N ILE A 232 -17.07 -1.15 5.62
CA ILE A 232 -15.79 -1.30 4.93
C ILE A 232 -14.63 -0.93 5.87
N ALA A 233 -14.72 0.16 6.62
CA ALA A 233 -13.68 0.55 7.58
C ALA A 233 -13.41 -0.53 8.65
N VAL A 234 -14.47 -1.16 9.19
CA VAL A 234 -14.34 -2.29 10.12
C VAL A 234 -13.71 -3.50 9.43
N ALA A 235 -14.10 -3.79 8.18
CA ALA A 235 -13.49 -4.87 7.41
C ALA A 235 -12.01 -4.62 7.14
N VAL A 236 -11.60 -3.38 6.81
CA VAL A 236 -10.19 -3.00 6.62
C VAL A 236 -9.40 -3.22 7.91
N ALA A 237 -9.94 -2.82 9.06
CA ALA A 237 -9.29 -3.05 10.35
C ALA A 237 -9.02 -4.55 10.59
N ALA A 238 -10.00 -5.41 10.30
CA ALA A 238 -9.85 -6.86 10.42
C ALA A 238 -8.78 -7.42 9.44
N VAL A 239 -8.77 -6.93 8.19
CA VAL A 239 -7.79 -7.32 7.17
C VAL A 239 -6.37 -6.92 7.58
N GLU A 240 -6.18 -5.74 8.14
CA GLU A 240 -4.87 -5.30 8.64
C GLU A 240 -4.39 -6.13 9.84
N ILE A 241 -5.29 -6.52 10.75
CA ILE A 241 -4.96 -7.45 11.84
C ILE A 241 -4.51 -8.82 11.28
N LEU A 242 -5.22 -9.34 10.28
CA LEU A 242 -4.82 -10.57 9.59
C LEU A 242 -3.45 -10.41 8.92
N ALA A 243 -3.19 -9.27 8.29
CA ALA A 243 -1.89 -8.97 7.68
C ALA A 243 -0.76 -8.99 8.73
N ILE A 244 -0.96 -8.36 9.89
CA ILE A 244 -0.02 -8.44 11.02
C ILE A 244 0.20 -9.89 11.46
N GLY A 245 -0.89 -10.66 11.60
CA GLY A 245 -0.83 -12.08 11.96
C GLY A 245 0.05 -12.88 11.00
N THR A 246 -0.13 -12.70 9.68
CA THR A 246 0.73 -13.36 8.68
C THR A 246 2.19 -12.91 8.76
N CYS A 247 2.46 -11.64 9.11
CA CYS A 247 3.81 -11.13 9.33
C CYS A 247 4.48 -11.83 10.52
N ILE A 248 3.81 -11.87 11.68
CA ILE A 248 4.30 -12.53 12.88
C ILE A 248 4.56 -14.01 12.64
N LEU A 249 3.63 -14.71 11.99
CA LEU A 249 3.77 -16.15 11.71
C LEU A 249 5.03 -16.48 10.89
N ALA A 250 5.40 -15.65 9.90
CA ALA A 250 6.64 -15.92 9.17
C ALA A 250 7.90 -15.57 9.97
N LEU A 251 7.85 -14.56 10.85
CA LEU A 251 8.98 -14.25 11.73
C LEU A 251 9.21 -15.39 12.74
N VAL A 252 8.13 -15.94 13.31
CA VAL A 252 8.21 -17.08 14.25
C VAL A 252 8.71 -18.34 13.54
N LYS A 253 8.19 -18.66 12.34
CA LYS A 253 8.67 -19.81 11.57
C LYS A 253 10.14 -19.64 11.17
N GLY A 254 10.55 -18.45 10.74
CA GLY A 254 11.94 -18.15 10.44
C GLY A 254 12.86 -18.40 11.64
N LYS A 255 12.49 -17.92 12.84
CA LYS A 255 13.26 -18.16 14.08
C LYS A 255 13.43 -19.64 14.40
N LYS A 256 12.37 -20.45 14.26
CA LYS A 256 12.43 -21.90 14.52
C LYS A 256 13.42 -22.61 13.59
N THR A 257 13.47 -22.24 12.32
CA THR A 257 14.43 -22.80 11.36
C THR A 257 15.88 -22.43 11.71
N TYR A 258 16.14 -21.19 12.13
CA TYR A 258 17.48 -20.79 12.59
C TYR A 258 17.91 -21.51 13.87
N GLN A 259 16.99 -21.74 14.81
CA GLN A 259 17.28 -22.49 16.04
C GLN A 259 17.55 -23.97 15.77
N ALA A 260 16.83 -24.59 14.84
CA ALA A 260 17.06 -25.98 14.43
C ALA A 260 18.45 -26.16 13.78
N LEU A 261 18.83 -25.25 12.89
CA LEU A 261 20.16 -25.26 12.25
C LEU A 261 21.29 -24.99 13.25
N GLY A 262 21.08 -24.11 14.23
CA GLY A 262 22.05 -23.85 15.31
C GLY A 262 22.24 -25.06 16.24
N ALA A 263 21.17 -25.83 16.49
CA ALA A 263 21.24 -27.03 17.32
C ALA A 263 21.96 -28.19 16.60
N GLU A 264 21.83 -28.34 15.28
CA GLU A 264 22.59 -29.34 14.52
C GLU A 264 24.07 -28.99 14.38
N GLY A 265 24.42 -27.71 14.19
CA GLY A 265 25.82 -27.26 14.11
C GLY A 265 26.63 -27.51 15.40
N LEU A 266 25.96 -27.53 16.56
CA LEU A 266 26.57 -27.88 17.85
C LEU A 266 26.74 -29.40 18.04
N ARG A 267 26.08 -30.23 17.25
CA ARG A 267 26.14 -31.70 17.35
C ARG A 267 27.32 -32.32 16.58
N PHE A 268 27.95 -31.55 15.70
CA PHE A 268 29.09 -31.96 14.88
C PHE A 268 30.43 -31.38 15.37
N ARG A 269 30.46 -30.86 16.59
CA ARG A 269 31.66 -30.32 17.24
C ARG A 269 31.94 -31.07 18.52
#